data_AF-A0A6B1AFB4-F1
#
_entry.id   AF-A0A6B1AFB4-F1
#
_cell.length_a   1.000
_cell.length_b   1.000
_cell.length_c   1.000
_cell.angle_alpha   90.00
_cell.angle_beta   90.00
_cell.angle_gamma   90.00
#
_symmetry.space_group_name_H-M   'P 1'
#
loop_
_entity.id
_entity.type
_entity.pdbx_description
1 polymer ?
#
loop_
_entity_poly.entity_id
_entity_poly.type
_entity_poly.pdbx_seq_one_letter_code
_entity_poly.pdbx_strand_id
1 'polypeptide(L)'
;MNESRAAHDRAMDLAFLADRSKAAGNLDEAGRLYAQALESELAALRALQDPSPVTFAVMHRSAAWLALECDEIRLAEKLASAGLAGDPPSEIADELREVWEQANFHRHLHARGVVLSDHEIQMTLSGPGVGLGITEWPAYRARVDDTLKMITRITERKADRPFRHRGPPEAALRNYLSPHVSLPKAASYSVSIRLGSGQLEFPGFVDLPELPEVIHDFLTIVENVNGSSEDQLEELIPDDTYRRNALALAKQIAPDGTSIKQVGFAASGVEGSRVVGFTRTRKDVQPPAIARAPEEERVEIHGTLLFADARSTSNEIRIVADDGEHRVRVPPGMMDDIVRPLWNSVVSVRGVRRGRSVTLTEIDPS
;
A
#
# COMPACT_ATOMS: atom_id res chain seq x y z
N MET A 1 38.67 -0.31 -23.26
CA MET A 1 37.28 -0.57 -22.81
C MET A 1 36.83 0.71 -22.15
N ASN A 2 35.73 1.34 -22.60
CA ASN A 2 35.33 2.67 -22.14
C ASN A 2 35.08 2.63 -20.62
N GLU A 3 35.80 3.42 -19.82
CA GLU A 3 35.75 3.36 -18.34
C GLU A 3 34.33 3.52 -17.81
N SER A 4 33.53 4.37 -18.48
CA SER A 4 32.10 4.54 -18.22
C SER A 4 31.32 3.23 -18.35
N ARG A 5 31.57 2.45 -19.41
CA ARG A 5 30.88 1.16 -19.63
C ARG A 5 31.25 0.12 -18.59
N ALA A 6 32.53 0.02 -18.24
CA ALA A 6 32.97 -0.94 -17.23
C ALA A 6 32.38 -0.63 -15.84
N ALA A 7 32.25 0.66 -15.50
CA ALA A 7 31.63 1.08 -14.26
C ALA A 7 30.11 0.84 -14.26
N HIS A 8 29.43 1.07 -15.39
CA HIS A 8 28.01 0.76 -15.55
C HIS A 8 27.73 -0.75 -15.47
N ASP A 9 28.48 -1.58 -16.19
CA ASP A 9 28.32 -3.04 -16.18
C ASP A 9 28.48 -3.58 -14.74
N ARG A 10 29.46 -3.05 -13.99
CA ARG A 10 29.65 -3.36 -12.57
C ARG A 10 28.47 -2.92 -11.70
N ALA A 11 27.89 -1.75 -11.95
CA ALA A 11 26.71 -1.30 -11.23
C ALA A 11 25.52 -2.25 -11.44
N MET A 12 25.31 -2.71 -12.68
CA MET A 12 24.23 -3.64 -13.02
C MET A 12 24.42 -5.01 -12.35
N ASP A 13 25.65 -5.53 -12.34
CA ASP A 13 25.97 -6.79 -11.64
C ASP A 13 25.69 -6.68 -10.13
N LEU A 14 26.07 -5.56 -9.51
CA LEU A 14 25.85 -5.31 -8.09
C LEU A 14 24.35 -5.13 -7.77
N ALA A 15 23.62 -4.40 -8.60
CA ALA A 15 22.17 -4.21 -8.45
C ALA A 15 21.43 -5.55 -8.54
N PHE A 16 21.79 -6.41 -9.50
CA PHE A 16 21.22 -7.75 -9.62
C PHE A 16 21.48 -8.61 -8.37
N LEU A 17 22.67 -8.52 -7.79
CA LEU A 17 22.97 -9.21 -6.52
C LEU A 17 22.17 -8.62 -5.36
N ALA A 18 21.98 -7.29 -5.33
CA ALA A 18 21.17 -6.61 -4.32
C ALA A 18 19.70 -7.07 -4.37
N ASP A 19 19.11 -7.15 -5.55
CA ASP A 19 17.76 -7.67 -5.78
C ASP A 19 17.60 -9.11 -5.26
N ARG A 20 18.58 -9.98 -5.53
CA ARG A 20 18.57 -11.35 -5.03
C ARG A 20 18.68 -11.42 -3.51
N SER A 21 19.52 -10.58 -2.91
CA SER A 21 19.64 -10.50 -1.45
C SER A 21 18.36 -9.97 -0.81
N LYS A 22 17.73 -8.96 -1.40
CA LYS A 22 16.44 -8.39 -0.97
C LYS A 22 15.34 -9.44 -1.04
N ALA A 23 15.24 -10.18 -2.14
CA ALA A 23 14.30 -11.29 -2.29
C ALA A 23 14.52 -12.44 -1.30
N ALA A 24 15.75 -12.62 -0.81
CA ALA A 24 16.08 -13.58 0.23
C ALA A 24 15.87 -13.05 1.66
N GLY A 25 15.37 -11.81 1.82
CA GLY A 25 15.17 -11.16 3.12
C GLY A 25 16.43 -10.58 3.75
N ASN A 26 17.57 -10.61 3.07
CA ASN A 26 18.85 -10.09 3.56
C ASN A 26 18.98 -8.59 3.28
N LEU A 27 18.19 -7.78 3.98
CA LEU A 27 18.05 -6.35 3.72
C LEU A 27 19.36 -5.56 3.91
N ASP A 28 20.16 -5.89 4.93
CA ASP A 28 21.44 -5.19 5.20
C ASP A 28 22.46 -5.38 4.07
N GLU A 29 22.58 -6.60 3.55
CA GLU A 29 23.50 -6.88 2.45
C GLU A 29 22.96 -6.30 1.14
N ALA A 30 21.65 -6.33 0.91
CA ALA A 30 21.03 -5.65 -0.22
C ALA A 30 21.36 -4.15 -0.20
N GLY A 31 21.21 -3.47 0.95
CA GLY A 31 21.55 -2.05 1.10
C GLY A 31 23.01 -1.75 0.80
N ARG A 32 23.94 -2.59 1.29
CA ARG A 32 25.38 -2.47 0.96
C ARG A 32 25.67 -2.64 -0.53
N LEU A 33 25.02 -3.59 -1.19
CA LEU A 33 25.20 -3.85 -2.62
C LEU A 33 24.64 -2.71 -3.46
N TYR A 34 23.47 -2.16 -3.11
CA TYR A 34 22.91 -0.97 -3.76
C TYR A 34 23.83 0.25 -3.63
N ALA A 35 24.40 0.49 -2.44
CA ALA A 35 25.33 1.60 -2.25
C ALA A 35 26.57 1.50 -3.16
N GLN A 36 27.13 0.28 -3.33
CA GLN A 36 28.25 0.04 -4.24
C GLN A 36 27.85 0.16 -5.72
N ALA A 37 26.64 -0.27 -6.06
CA ALA A 37 26.09 -0.11 -7.41
C ALA A 37 25.94 1.38 -7.75
N LEU A 38 25.37 2.16 -6.84
CA LEU A 38 25.22 3.62 -6.99
C LEU A 38 26.58 4.30 -7.17
N GLU A 39 27.57 3.95 -6.35
CA GLU A 39 28.93 4.52 -6.49
C GLU A 39 29.53 4.22 -7.87
N SER A 40 29.35 2.99 -8.36
CA SER A 40 29.81 2.56 -9.68
C SER A 40 29.08 3.32 -10.80
N GLU A 41 27.77 3.53 -10.67
CA GLU A 41 26.98 4.26 -11.66
C GLU A 41 27.32 5.76 -11.68
N LEU A 42 27.58 6.37 -10.52
CA LEU A 42 28.05 7.75 -10.43
C LEU A 42 29.45 7.91 -11.03
N ALA A 43 30.34 6.92 -10.86
CA ALA A 43 31.64 6.90 -11.54
C ALA A 43 31.45 6.77 -13.06
N ALA A 44 30.51 5.93 -13.50
CA ALA A 44 30.18 5.76 -14.91
C ALA A 44 29.70 7.07 -15.55
N LEU A 45 28.86 7.83 -14.83
CA LEU A 45 28.38 9.15 -15.23
C LEU A 45 29.51 10.18 -15.34
N ARG A 46 30.44 10.20 -14.38
CA ARG A 46 31.60 11.12 -14.40
C ARG A 46 32.54 10.83 -15.56
N ALA A 47 32.62 9.58 -16.00
CA ALA A 47 33.47 9.15 -17.11
C ALA A 47 32.80 9.31 -18.50
N LEU A 48 31.55 9.76 -18.58
CA LEU A 48 30.89 10.03 -19.86
C LEU A 48 31.57 11.20 -20.58
N GLN A 49 31.91 10.98 -21.85
CA GLN A 49 32.40 12.02 -22.75
C GLN A 49 31.47 12.09 -23.96
N ASP A 50 30.98 13.30 -24.25
CA ASP A 50 30.07 13.62 -25.37
C ASP A 50 28.98 12.55 -25.62
N PRO A 51 28.20 12.17 -24.59
CA PRO A 51 27.21 11.12 -24.74
C PRO A 51 26.08 11.55 -25.66
N SER A 52 25.49 10.58 -26.37
CA SER A 52 24.19 10.82 -27.00
C SER A 52 23.13 11.16 -25.94
N PRO A 53 22.07 11.93 -26.29
CA PRO A 53 20.95 12.18 -25.39
C PRO A 53 20.37 10.92 -24.75
N VAL A 54 20.31 9.82 -25.53
CA VAL A 54 19.85 8.50 -25.07
C VAL A 54 20.78 7.94 -23.99
N THR A 55 22.08 7.85 -24.27
CA THR A 55 23.07 7.30 -23.32
C THR A 55 23.09 8.12 -22.03
N PHE A 56 23.07 9.45 -22.16
CA PHE A 56 23.04 10.36 -21.02
C PHE A 56 21.81 10.11 -20.14
N ALA A 57 20.63 10.01 -20.74
CA ALA A 57 19.38 9.82 -20.04
C ALA A 57 19.25 8.44 -19.38
N VAL A 58 19.66 7.37 -20.07
CA VAL A 58 19.64 6.00 -19.52
C VAL A 58 20.52 5.89 -18.28
N MET A 59 21.71 6.47 -18.30
CA MET A 59 22.62 6.43 -17.15
C MET A 59 22.13 7.28 -15.98
N HIS A 60 21.51 8.43 -16.25
CA HIS A 60 20.88 9.23 -15.19
C HIS A 60 19.67 8.54 -14.58
N ARG A 61 18.85 7.87 -15.41
CA ARG A 61 17.71 7.07 -14.95
C ARG A 61 18.16 5.94 -14.03
N SER A 62 19.16 5.18 -14.46
CA SER A 62 19.76 4.09 -13.69
C SER A 62 20.31 4.58 -12.35
N ALA A 63 21.12 5.65 -12.36
CA ALA A 63 21.67 6.23 -11.14
C ALA A 63 20.58 6.78 -10.20
N ALA A 64 19.50 7.36 -10.73
CA ALA A 64 18.40 7.88 -9.94
C ALA A 64 17.64 6.77 -9.20
N TRP A 65 17.39 5.63 -9.86
CA TRP A 65 16.77 4.47 -9.22
C TRP A 65 17.65 3.86 -8.13
N LEU A 66 18.95 3.71 -8.39
CA LEU A 66 19.90 3.25 -7.38
C LEU A 66 19.97 4.20 -6.18
N ALA A 67 19.88 5.51 -6.41
CA ALA A 67 19.82 6.50 -5.34
C ALA A 67 18.54 6.36 -4.48
N LEU A 68 17.40 5.98 -5.07
CA LEU A 68 16.19 5.68 -4.30
C LEU A 68 16.33 4.44 -3.44
N GLU A 69 16.91 3.35 -3.96
CA GLU A 69 17.16 2.12 -3.19
C GLU A 69 18.15 2.37 -2.02
N CYS A 70 18.99 3.40 -2.11
CA CYS A 70 19.87 3.85 -1.02
C CYS A 70 19.25 4.89 -0.07
N ASP A 71 17.97 5.24 -0.22
CA ASP A 71 17.30 6.32 0.51
C ASP A 71 17.96 7.72 0.33
N GLU A 72 18.73 7.90 -0.74
CA GLU A 72 19.38 9.16 -1.10
C GLU A 72 18.43 10.04 -1.93
N ILE A 73 17.27 10.36 -1.35
CA ILE A 73 16.12 10.98 -2.04
C ILE A 73 16.49 12.26 -2.80
N ARG A 74 17.31 13.12 -2.19
CA ARG A 74 17.75 14.38 -2.81
C ARG A 74 18.67 14.15 -4.00
N LEU A 75 19.49 13.09 -3.96
CA LEU A 75 20.36 12.74 -5.07
C LEU A 75 19.54 12.17 -6.23
N ALA A 76 18.57 11.30 -5.94
CA ALA A 76 17.64 10.76 -6.93
C ALA A 76 16.92 11.88 -7.70
N GLU A 77 16.35 12.87 -6.98
CA GLU A 77 15.68 14.03 -7.59
C GLU A 77 16.61 14.80 -8.55
N LYS A 78 17.85 15.05 -8.13
CA LYS A 78 18.85 15.76 -8.95
C LYS A 78 19.23 14.98 -10.19
N LEU A 79 19.46 13.67 -10.07
CA LEU A 79 19.85 12.80 -11.17
C LEU A 79 18.73 12.68 -12.20
N ALA A 80 17.49 12.48 -11.75
CA ALA A 80 16.32 12.43 -12.63
C ALA A 80 16.12 13.74 -13.39
N SER A 81 16.21 14.87 -12.68
CA SER A 81 16.09 16.21 -13.28
C SER A 81 17.21 16.49 -14.29
N ALA A 82 18.44 16.06 -14.00
CA ALA A 82 19.56 16.19 -14.92
C ALA A 82 19.34 15.37 -16.19
N GLY A 83 18.86 14.11 -16.07
CA GLY A 83 18.52 13.27 -17.22
C GLY A 83 17.44 13.90 -18.11
N LEU A 84 16.38 14.47 -17.51
CA LEU A 84 15.31 15.16 -18.23
C LEU A 84 15.79 16.41 -18.97
N ALA A 85 16.75 17.14 -18.40
CA ALA A 85 17.35 18.31 -19.03
C ALA A 85 18.16 17.96 -20.29
N GLY A 86 18.52 16.68 -20.49
CA GLY A 86 19.28 16.18 -21.63
C GLY A 86 18.46 15.91 -22.90
N ASP A 87 17.19 16.33 -22.94
CA ASP A 87 16.24 16.08 -24.05
C ASP A 87 16.10 14.60 -24.46
N PRO A 88 15.73 13.72 -23.50
CA PRO A 88 15.57 12.30 -23.79
C PRO A 88 14.38 12.02 -24.73
N PRO A 89 14.42 10.90 -25.48
CA PRO A 89 13.22 10.35 -26.11
C PRO A 89 12.09 10.15 -25.11
N SER A 90 10.84 10.23 -25.57
CA SER A 90 9.64 10.22 -24.71
C SER A 90 9.60 9.03 -23.75
N GLU A 91 9.96 7.83 -24.21
CA GLU A 91 9.96 6.61 -23.38
C GLU A 91 10.89 6.74 -22.16
N ILE A 92 12.13 7.21 -22.37
CA ILE A 92 13.10 7.40 -21.29
C ILE A 92 12.71 8.60 -20.42
N ALA A 93 12.11 9.64 -21.03
CA ALA A 93 11.59 10.78 -20.30
C ALA A 93 10.49 10.37 -19.31
N ASP A 94 9.62 9.44 -19.70
CA ASP A 94 8.55 8.92 -18.83
C ASP A 94 9.13 8.13 -17.65
N GLU A 95 10.12 7.27 -17.87
CA GLU A 95 10.79 6.56 -16.78
C GLU A 95 11.59 7.49 -15.84
N LEU A 96 12.19 8.57 -16.38
CA LEU A 96 12.83 9.62 -15.59
C LEU A 96 11.82 10.43 -14.77
N ARG A 97 10.63 10.68 -15.31
CA ARG A 97 9.53 11.30 -14.55
C ARG A 97 9.05 10.38 -13.45
N GLU A 98 8.93 9.08 -13.71
CA GLU A 98 8.53 8.09 -12.71
C GLU A 98 9.50 8.09 -11.51
N VAL A 99 10.80 8.00 -11.74
CA VAL A 99 11.79 8.03 -10.64
C VAL A 99 11.81 9.39 -9.92
N TRP A 100 11.57 10.49 -10.64
CA TRP A 100 11.41 11.82 -10.03
C TRP A 100 10.14 11.90 -9.16
N GLU A 101 9.03 11.33 -9.61
CA GLU A 101 7.78 11.25 -8.85
C GLU A 101 7.95 10.43 -7.57
N GLN A 102 8.64 9.28 -7.65
CA GLN A 102 9.01 8.46 -6.49
C GLN A 102 9.88 9.25 -5.49
N ALA A 103 10.92 9.94 -5.97
CA ALA A 103 11.78 10.78 -5.13
C ALA A 103 10.99 11.91 -4.47
N ASN A 104 10.13 12.59 -5.23
CA ASN A 104 9.33 13.68 -4.70
C ASN A 104 8.30 13.17 -3.69
N PHE A 105 7.70 12.01 -3.93
CA PHE A 105 6.80 11.35 -2.98
C PHE A 105 7.51 11.00 -1.67
N HIS A 106 8.69 10.38 -1.71
CA HIS A 106 9.50 10.14 -0.52
C HIS A 106 9.84 11.45 0.18
N ARG A 107 10.23 12.50 -0.56
CA ARG A 107 10.48 13.83 0.01
C ARG A 107 9.25 14.40 0.71
N HIS A 108 8.04 14.17 0.20
CA HIS A 108 6.78 14.58 0.85
C HIS A 108 6.47 13.80 2.12
N LEU A 109 6.86 12.51 2.17
CA LEU A 109 6.79 11.73 3.39
C LEU A 109 7.82 12.18 4.43
N HIS A 110 9.03 12.54 3.97
CA HIS A 110 10.13 13.03 4.79
C HIS A 110 10.09 14.55 5.08
N ALA A 111 9.03 15.26 4.70
CA ALA A 111 9.00 16.72 4.72
C ALA A 111 9.25 17.29 6.13
N ARG A 112 10.51 17.70 6.32
CA ARG A 112 11.15 18.30 7.49
C ARG A 112 10.21 19.13 8.35
N GLY A 113 10.20 18.83 9.65
CA GLY A 113 9.67 19.70 10.70
C GLY A 113 8.30 19.32 11.26
N VAL A 114 7.66 18.26 10.74
CA VAL A 114 6.46 17.69 11.36
C VAL A 114 6.92 16.62 12.35
N VAL A 115 7.04 17.00 13.63
CA VAL A 115 7.12 16.00 14.70
C VAL A 115 5.72 15.39 14.81
N LEU A 116 5.54 14.21 14.21
CA LEU A 116 4.30 13.44 14.38
C LEU A 116 4.26 12.97 15.84
N SER A 117 3.12 13.17 16.50
CA SER A 117 2.87 12.54 17.80
C SER A 117 2.74 11.03 17.62
N ASP A 118 2.97 10.25 18.67
CA ASP A 118 2.90 8.78 18.65
C ASP A 118 1.48 8.21 18.37
N HIS A 119 0.49 9.08 18.18
CA HIS A 119 -0.89 8.76 17.85
C HIS A 119 -1.33 9.36 16.50
N GLU A 120 -0.38 9.83 15.69
CA GLU A 120 -0.63 10.50 14.42
C GLU A 120 -0.06 9.71 13.24
N ILE A 121 -0.90 9.49 12.23
CA ILE A 121 -0.53 8.89 10.95
C ILE A 121 -0.70 9.97 9.89
N GLN A 122 0.35 10.29 9.16
CA GLN A 122 0.27 11.10 7.96
C GLN A 122 0.02 10.19 6.75
N MET A 123 -1.09 10.39 6.05
CA MET A 123 -1.40 9.73 4.79
C MET A 123 -1.18 10.70 3.63
N THR A 124 -0.49 10.25 2.57
CA THR A 124 -0.16 11.03 1.37
C THR A 124 -0.64 10.30 0.13
N LEU A 125 -1.28 11.00 -0.80
CA LEU A 125 -1.64 10.48 -2.11
C LEU A 125 -0.79 11.13 -3.19
N SER A 126 -0.39 10.36 -4.20
CA SER A 126 0.26 10.85 -5.41
C SER A 126 -0.27 10.12 -6.65
N GLY A 127 -0.24 10.80 -7.79
CA GLY A 127 -0.68 10.28 -9.08
C GLY A 127 -1.36 11.36 -9.93
N PRO A 128 -1.73 11.04 -11.19
CA PRO A 128 -2.32 11.99 -12.14
C PRO A 128 -3.62 12.66 -11.66
N GLY A 129 -4.38 11.99 -10.79
CA GLY A 129 -5.60 12.52 -10.18
C GLY A 129 -5.37 13.40 -8.94
N VAL A 130 -4.11 13.67 -8.58
CA VAL A 130 -3.74 14.43 -7.39
C VAL A 130 -3.04 15.72 -7.78
N GLY A 131 -3.61 16.85 -7.35
CA GLY A 131 -3.00 18.18 -7.48
C GLY A 131 -2.44 18.70 -6.15
N LEU A 132 -2.02 19.96 -6.16
CA LEU A 132 -1.49 20.65 -4.97
C LEU A 132 -2.59 20.86 -3.92
N GLY A 133 -2.71 19.93 -2.96
CA GLY A 133 -3.74 19.98 -1.93
C GLY A 133 -5.17 19.65 -2.41
N ILE A 134 -5.31 19.07 -3.61
CA ILE A 134 -6.61 18.68 -4.19
C ILE A 134 -6.57 17.25 -4.75
N THR A 135 -7.67 16.52 -4.61
CA THR A 135 -7.88 15.17 -5.18
C THR A 135 -9.38 14.89 -5.28
N GLU A 136 -9.74 13.83 -5.99
CA GLU A 136 -11.12 13.34 -6.05
C GLU A 136 -11.59 12.85 -4.68
N TRP A 137 -12.71 13.38 -4.20
CA TRP A 137 -13.24 13.08 -2.87
C TRP A 137 -13.39 11.58 -2.59
N PRO A 138 -13.95 10.74 -3.50
CA PRO A 138 -14.06 9.30 -3.27
C PRO A 138 -12.70 8.61 -3.13
N ALA A 139 -11.71 9.01 -3.93
CA ALA A 139 -10.37 8.41 -3.90
C ALA A 139 -9.66 8.65 -2.57
N TYR A 140 -9.91 9.80 -1.96
CA TYR A 140 -9.41 10.14 -0.64
C TYR A 140 -10.23 9.52 0.50
N ARG A 141 -11.54 9.77 0.52
CA ARG A 141 -12.42 9.37 1.61
C ARG A 141 -12.39 7.87 1.85
N ALA A 142 -12.48 7.06 0.79
CA ALA A 142 -12.48 5.61 0.91
C ALA A 142 -11.20 5.11 1.59
N ARG A 143 -10.03 5.66 1.24
CA ARG A 143 -8.75 5.27 1.83
C ARG A 143 -8.63 5.67 3.29
N VAL A 144 -9.10 6.86 3.67
CA VAL A 144 -9.18 7.24 5.10
C VAL A 144 -10.09 6.28 5.86
N ASP A 145 -11.29 6.04 5.34
CA ASP A 145 -12.27 5.17 5.99
C ASP A 145 -11.71 3.73 6.15
N ASP A 146 -11.04 3.19 5.13
CA ASP A 146 -10.45 1.84 5.17
C ASP A 146 -9.21 1.75 6.06
N THR A 147 -8.37 2.80 6.12
CA THR A 147 -7.29 2.92 7.11
C THR A 147 -7.85 2.89 8.53
N LEU A 148 -8.90 3.67 8.81
CA LEU A 148 -9.53 3.70 10.14
C LEU A 148 -10.19 2.36 10.52
N LYS A 149 -10.82 1.67 9.55
CA LYS A 149 -11.34 0.32 9.76
C LYS A 149 -10.20 -0.64 10.11
N MET A 150 -9.09 -0.62 9.37
CA MET A 150 -7.97 -1.52 9.62
C MET A 150 -7.38 -1.30 11.01
N ILE A 151 -7.14 -0.05 11.40
CA ILE A 151 -6.68 0.33 12.74
C ILE A 151 -7.63 -0.20 13.81
N THR A 152 -8.95 -0.02 13.62
CA THR A 152 -9.98 -0.56 14.52
C THR A 152 -9.86 -2.07 14.69
N ARG A 153 -9.67 -2.82 13.60
CA ARG A 153 -9.54 -4.28 13.64
C ARG A 153 -8.24 -4.75 14.29
N ILE A 154 -7.15 -4.02 14.09
CA ILE A 154 -5.88 -4.28 14.76
C ILE A 154 -6.05 -4.07 16.27
N THR A 155 -6.71 -2.98 16.69
CA THR A 155 -7.00 -2.71 18.11
C THR A 155 -7.87 -3.80 18.73
N GLU A 156 -8.96 -4.20 18.07
CA GLU A 156 -9.83 -5.30 18.53
C GLU A 156 -9.02 -6.59 18.72
N ARG A 157 -8.20 -6.96 17.72
CA ARG A 157 -7.35 -8.17 17.77
C ARG A 157 -6.34 -8.13 18.90
N LYS A 158 -5.60 -7.04 19.07
CA LYS A 158 -4.57 -6.91 20.11
C LYS A 158 -5.17 -6.82 21.52
N ALA A 159 -6.44 -6.46 21.65
CA ALA A 159 -7.22 -6.56 22.88
C ALA A 159 -7.91 -7.94 23.06
N ASP A 160 -7.42 -8.97 22.35
CA ASP A 160 -7.93 -10.35 22.36
C ASP A 160 -9.45 -10.46 22.10
N ARG A 161 -10.02 -9.54 21.32
CA ARG A 161 -11.44 -9.58 20.96
C ARG A 161 -11.68 -10.54 19.79
N PRO A 162 -12.72 -11.39 19.84
CA PRO A 162 -13.12 -12.18 18.69
C PRO A 162 -13.55 -11.27 17.54
N PHE A 163 -13.35 -11.72 16.30
CA PHE A 163 -13.68 -10.92 15.13
C PHE A 163 -15.17 -10.51 15.14
N ARG A 164 -15.42 -9.19 15.21
CA ARG A 164 -16.78 -8.67 15.17
C ARG A 164 -17.33 -8.71 13.74
N HIS A 165 -18.26 -9.63 13.51
CA HIS A 165 -18.92 -9.80 12.21
C HIS A 165 -19.97 -8.73 11.88
N ARG A 166 -20.53 -8.06 12.90
CA ARG A 166 -21.67 -7.14 12.75
C ARG A 166 -21.66 -5.99 13.74
N GLY A 167 -22.28 -4.88 13.34
CA GLY A 167 -22.56 -3.73 14.21
C GLY A 167 -21.32 -2.86 14.45
N PRO A 168 -21.43 -1.71 15.12
CA PRO A 168 -20.28 -0.86 15.40
C PRO A 168 -19.37 -1.45 16.48
N PRO A 169 -18.09 -1.05 16.56
CA PRO A 169 -17.21 -1.40 17.68
C PRO A 169 -17.76 -0.89 19.01
N GLU A 170 -17.31 -1.46 20.13
CA GLU A 170 -17.74 -1.05 21.47
C GLU A 170 -17.45 0.43 21.76
N ALA A 171 -18.27 1.06 22.62
CA ALA A 171 -18.18 2.50 22.85
C ALA A 171 -16.81 2.94 23.39
N ALA A 172 -16.20 2.14 24.27
CA ALA A 172 -14.86 2.40 24.79
C ALA A 172 -13.82 2.46 23.66
N LEU A 173 -13.81 1.47 22.76
CA LEU A 173 -12.91 1.42 21.62
C LEU A 173 -13.17 2.56 20.62
N ARG A 174 -14.45 2.91 20.36
CA ARG A 174 -14.79 4.07 19.51
C ARG A 174 -14.25 5.38 20.06
N ASN A 175 -14.38 5.57 21.37
CA ASN A 175 -13.87 6.77 22.02
C ASN A 175 -12.34 6.77 21.96
N TYR A 176 -11.70 5.65 22.28
CA TYR A 176 -10.25 5.46 22.22
C TYR A 176 -9.67 5.81 20.83
N LEU A 177 -10.30 5.34 19.76
CA LEU A 177 -9.84 5.56 18.38
C LEU A 177 -10.42 6.79 17.71
N SER A 178 -11.01 7.74 18.46
CA SER A 178 -11.68 8.91 17.88
C SER A 178 -10.79 9.64 16.87
N PRO A 179 -11.10 9.57 15.56
CA PRO A 179 -10.20 10.07 14.54
C PRO A 179 -10.43 11.56 14.28
N HIS A 180 -9.34 12.31 14.18
CA HIS A 180 -9.33 13.71 13.79
C HIS A 180 -8.43 13.88 12.57
N VAL A 181 -8.98 14.44 11.50
CA VAL A 181 -8.28 14.57 10.22
C VAL A 181 -7.96 16.03 9.94
N SER A 182 -6.70 16.33 9.65
CA SER A 182 -6.25 17.70 9.36
C SER A 182 -6.58 18.15 7.94
N LEU A 183 -6.36 19.44 7.67
CA LEU A 183 -6.45 19.99 6.31
C LEU A 183 -5.31 19.44 5.43
N PRO A 184 -5.55 19.26 4.11
CA PRO A 184 -4.50 18.85 3.18
C PRO A 184 -3.33 19.84 3.15
N LYS A 185 -2.10 19.34 3.21
CA LYS A 185 -0.88 20.14 3.04
C LYS A 185 -0.59 20.36 1.54
N ALA A 186 0.07 21.47 1.20
CA ALA A 186 0.44 21.80 -0.17
C ALA A 186 1.57 20.90 -0.71
N ALA A 187 1.69 20.82 -2.04
CA ALA A 187 2.69 20.06 -2.81
C ALA A 187 2.45 18.54 -3.00
N SER A 188 1.48 17.97 -2.29
CA SER A 188 0.85 16.66 -2.49
C SER A 188 -0.58 16.72 -1.93
N TYR A 189 -1.37 15.64 -1.94
CA TYR A 189 -2.55 15.57 -1.06
C TYR A 189 -2.17 14.76 0.18
N SER A 190 -1.68 15.45 1.21
CA SER A 190 -1.25 14.84 2.47
C SER A 190 -2.10 15.32 3.65
N VAL A 191 -2.64 14.39 4.44
CA VAL A 191 -3.43 14.68 5.64
C VAL A 191 -2.82 13.97 6.84
N SER A 192 -3.01 14.56 8.03
CA SER A 192 -2.70 13.90 9.30
C SER A 192 -3.99 13.33 9.90
N ILE A 193 -3.94 12.07 10.30
CA ILE A 193 -4.98 11.36 11.05
C ILE A 193 -4.47 11.22 12.47
N ARG A 194 -5.04 11.96 13.40
CA ARG A 194 -4.75 11.84 14.84
C ARG A 194 -5.81 10.97 15.50
N LEU A 195 -5.37 9.97 16.23
CA LEU A 195 -6.21 9.07 17.02
C LEU A 195 -6.23 9.52 18.48
N GLY A 196 -7.34 9.30 19.17
CA GLY A 196 -7.49 9.60 20.59
C GLY A 196 -8.65 10.53 20.89
N SER A 197 -9.32 10.29 22.02
CA SER A 197 -10.49 11.02 22.51
C SER A 197 -10.19 12.44 23.02
N GLY A 198 -8.91 12.85 23.14
CA GLY A 198 -8.52 14.10 23.82
C GLY A 198 -8.85 14.13 25.32
N GLN A 199 -9.39 13.04 25.88
CA GLN A 199 -9.75 12.89 27.27
C GLN A 199 -8.67 12.04 27.97
N LEU A 200 -8.20 12.48 29.15
CA LEU A 200 -7.25 11.71 29.95
C LEU A 200 -7.90 10.39 30.37
N GLU A 201 -7.55 9.31 29.69
CA GLU A 201 -7.91 7.96 30.14
C GLU A 201 -7.01 7.59 31.31
N PHE A 202 -7.63 7.22 32.44
CA PHE A 202 -6.89 6.77 33.61
C PHE A 202 -6.24 5.41 33.32
N PRO A 203 -4.93 5.24 33.60
CA PRO A 203 -4.25 3.96 33.43
C PRO A 203 -5.02 2.83 34.14
N GLY A 204 -5.32 1.75 33.40
CA GLY A 204 -5.96 0.54 33.94
C GLY A 204 -7.50 0.45 33.80
N PHE A 205 -8.16 1.39 33.13
CA PHE A 205 -9.64 1.36 32.97
C PHE A 205 -10.12 0.70 31.67
N VAL A 206 -9.27 0.58 30.66
CA VAL A 206 -9.61 -0.07 29.38
C VAL A 206 -8.48 -1.01 28.98
N ASP A 207 -8.82 -2.27 28.77
CA ASP A 207 -7.91 -3.32 28.31
C ASP A 207 -7.72 -3.18 26.78
N LEU A 208 -7.02 -2.11 26.39
CA LEU A 208 -6.73 -1.76 25.00
C LEU A 208 -5.22 -1.62 24.80
N PRO A 209 -4.71 -2.01 23.62
CA PRO A 209 -3.29 -1.89 23.28
C PRO A 209 -2.87 -0.43 23.15
N GLU A 210 -1.59 -0.14 23.30
CA GLU A 210 -1.06 1.19 23.03
C GLU A 210 -1.17 1.54 21.53
N LEU A 211 -1.63 2.75 21.22
CA LEU A 211 -1.75 3.24 19.84
C LEU A 211 -0.45 3.12 19.01
N PRO A 212 0.76 3.38 19.53
CA PRO A 212 1.99 3.24 18.76
C PRO A 212 2.20 1.80 18.25
N GLU A 213 1.82 0.79 19.02
CA GLU A 213 1.88 -0.62 18.59
C GLU A 213 0.83 -0.94 17.53
N VAL A 214 -0.39 -0.40 17.67
CA VAL A 214 -1.46 -0.55 16.66
C VAL A 214 -1.03 0.07 15.33
N ILE A 215 -0.43 1.26 15.38
CA ILE A 215 0.08 1.96 14.19
C ILE A 215 1.26 1.20 13.59
N HIS A 216 2.15 0.64 14.41
CA HIS A 216 3.24 -0.21 13.94
C HIS A 216 2.71 -1.43 13.18
N ASP A 217 1.75 -2.17 13.75
CA ASP A 217 1.12 -3.32 13.09
C ASP A 217 0.45 -2.92 11.77
N PHE A 218 -0.22 -1.76 11.74
CA PHE A 218 -0.83 -1.21 10.51
C PHE A 218 0.23 -0.99 9.42
N LEU A 219 1.33 -0.31 9.74
CA LEU A 219 2.41 -0.06 8.78
C LEU A 219 3.08 -1.36 8.32
N THR A 220 3.27 -2.33 9.21
CA THR A 220 3.82 -3.65 8.87
C THR A 220 2.91 -4.42 7.93
N ILE A 221 1.59 -4.38 8.13
CA ILE A 221 0.63 -5.00 7.20
C ILE A 221 0.73 -4.35 5.82
N VAL A 222 0.72 -3.02 5.76
CA VAL A 222 0.80 -2.29 4.49
C VAL A 222 2.12 -2.61 3.76
N GLU A 223 3.24 -2.66 4.47
CA GLU A 223 4.56 -2.99 3.91
C GLU A 223 4.61 -4.41 3.37
N ASN A 224 4.14 -5.41 4.15
CA ASN A 224 4.13 -6.80 3.72
C ASN A 224 3.24 -7.02 2.49
N VAL A 225 2.07 -6.37 2.43
CA VAL A 225 1.19 -6.45 1.26
C VAL A 225 1.81 -5.73 0.06
N ASN A 226 2.47 -4.58 0.26
CA ASN A 226 3.16 -3.89 -0.83
C ASN A 226 4.32 -4.75 -1.40
N GLY A 227 5.09 -5.40 -0.52
CA GLY A 227 6.24 -6.25 -0.86
C GLY A 227 5.92 -7.68 -1.33
N SER A 228 4.65 -8.02 -1.56
CA SER A 228 4.21 -9.38 -1.93
C SER A 228 4.67 -10.47 -0.95
N SER A 229 4.69 -10.12 0.33
CA SER A 229 5.10 -10.98 1.45
C SER A 229 3.90 -11.31 2.35
N GLU A 230 2.72 -11.55 1.76
CA GLU A 230 1.48 -11.82 2.49
C GLU A 230 1.56 -13.08 3.37
N ASP A 231 2.41 -14.04 3.02
CA ASP A 231 2.67 -15.24 3.82
C ASP A 231 3.20 -14.89 5.23
N GLN A 232 3.93 -13.78 5.37
CA GLN A 232 4.42 -13.29 6.66
C GLN A 232 3.29 -12.74 7.55
N LEU A 233 2.11 -12.47 6.99
CA LEU A 233 0.95 -12.04 7.78
C LEU A 233 0.38 -13.16 8.65
N GLU A 234 0.71 -14.43 8.39
CA GLU A 234 0.26 -15.55 9.24
C GLU A 234 0.91 -15.49 10.64
N GLU A 235 2.18 -15.13 10.71
CA GLU A 235 2.90 -14.95 11.98
C GLU A 235 2.40 -13.69 12.71
N LEU A 236 2.23 -12.58 11.99
CA LEU A 236 1.74 -11.33 12.57
C LEU A 236 0.27 -11.42 13.02
N ILE A 237 -0.57 -12.12 12.25
CA ILE A 237 -2.02 -12.25 12.45
C ILE A 237 -2.42 -13.73 12.37
N PRO A 238 -2.31 -14.49 13.48
CA PRO A 238 -2.63 -15.92 13.49
C PRO A 238 -4.09 -16.23 13.14
N ASP A 239 -5.03 -15.38 13.59
CA ASP A 239 -6.45 -15.53 13.27
C ASP A 239 -6.74 -15.29 11.79
N ASP A 240 -7.23 -16.33 11.12
CA ASP A 240 -7.51 -16.32 9.67
C ASP A 240 -8.58 -15.30 9.25
N THR A 241 -9.54 -14.99 10.14
CA THR A 241 -10.60 -14.02 9.85
C THR A 241 -10.05 -12.60 9.88
N TYR A 242 -9.26 -12.25 10.91
CA TYR A 242 -8.57 -10.97 10.98
C TYR A 242 -7.56 -10.81 9.84
N ARG A 243 -6.80 -11.86 9.52
CA ARG A 243 -5.80 -11.83 8.44
C ARG A 243 -6.44 -11.59 7.08
N ARG A 244 -7.54 -12.30 6.76
CA ARG A 244 -8.31 -12.09 5.53
C ARG A 244 -8.87 -10.68 5.45
N ASN A 245 -9.40 -10.14 6.55
CA ASN A 245 -9.93 -8.79 6.60
C ASN A 245 -8.84 -7.72 6.42
N ALA A 246 -7.69 -7.89 7.09
CA ALA A 246 -6.55 -6.99 6.97
C ALA A 246 -6.04 -6.93 5.53
N LEU A 247 -5.86 -8.08 4.86
CA LEU A 247 -5.46 -8.11 3.45
C LEU A 247 -6.50 -7.46 2.53
N ALA A 248 -7.79 -7.72 2.75
CA ALA A 248 -8.85 -7.12 1.95
C ALA A 248 -8.91 -5.59 2.13
N LEU A 249 -8.72 -5.08 3.35
CA LEU A 249 -8.63 -3.64 3.62
C LEU A 249 -7.36 -3.03 3.02
N ALA A 250 -6.21 -3.71 3.11
CA ALA A 250 -4.96 -3.26 2.50
C ALA A 250 -5.12 -3.10 0.98
N LYS A 251 -5.79 -4.07 0.35
CA LYS A 251 -6.17 -3.99 -1.07
C LYS A 251 -7.06 -2.78 -1.38
N GLN A 252 -8.02 -2.41 -0.52
CA GLN A 252 -8.86 -1.23 -0.75
C GLN A 252 -8.07 0.07 -0.61
N ILE A 253 -7.12 0.13 0.33
CA ILE A 253 -6.21 1.25 0.55
C ILE A 253 -5.26 1.45 -0.65
N ALA A 254 -4.82 0.35 -1.29
CA ALA A 254 -3.86 0.35 -2.38
C ALA A 254 -4.18 1.36 -3.51
N PRO A 255 -3.17 1.87 -4.24
CA PRO A 255 -3.39 2.70 -5.41
C PRO A 255 -4.24 1.98 -6.47
N ASP A 256 -5.02 2.75 -7.23
CA ASP A 256 -5.80 2.21 -8.36
C ASP A 256 -4.94 2.02 -9.62
N GLY A 257 -3.75 2.63 -9.64
CA GLY A 257 -2.81 2.58 -10.75
C GLY A 257 -3.16 3.50 -11.91
N THR A 258 -4.26 4.26 -11.84
CA THR A 258 -4.70 5.22 -12.87
C THR A 258 -4.68 6.64 -12.32
N SER A 259 -5.59 6.96 -11.40
CA SER A 259 -5.72 8.28 -10.79
C SER A 259 -4.76 8.44 -9.60
N ILE A 260 -4.62 7.39 -8.80
CA ILE A 260 -3.71 7.32 -7.66
C ILE A 260 -2.66 6.25 -7.99
N LYS A 261 -1.41 6.69 -8.10
CA LYS A 261 -0.26 5.80 -8.36
C LYS A 261 0.38 5.31 -7.07
N GLN A 262 0.33 6.11 -6.00
CA GLN A 262 0.95 5.74 -4.73
C GLN A 262 0.15 6.28 -3.54
N VAL A 263 0.19 5.53 -2.45
CA VAL A 263 -0.39 5.91 -1.16
C VAL A 263 0.68 5.73 -0.10
N GLY A 264 1.05 6.82 0.55
CA GLY A 264 2.14 6.85 1.50
C GLY A 264 1.64 7.04 2.91
N PHE A 265 2.26 6.36 3.85
CA PHE A 265 2.01 6.49 5.27
C PHE A 265 3.30 6.86 5.98
N ALA A 266 3.24 7.83 6.87
CA ALA A 266 4.31 8.16 7.80
C ALA A 266 3.73 8.23 9.21
N ALA A 267 4.40 7.64 10.19
CA ALA A 267 4.02 7.75 11.59
C ALA A 267 5.25 7.71 12.49
N SER A 268 5.15 8.28 13.68
CA SER A 268 6.08 8.03 14.78
C SER A 268 5.63 6.78 15.51
N GLY A 269 6.47 5.75 15.56
CA GLY A 269 6.22 4.51 16.30
C GLY A 269 7.27 4.26 17.39
N VAL A 270 7.18 3.09 18.03
CA VAL A 270 8.06 2.64 19.13
C VAL A 270 9.55 2.65 18.73
N GLU A 271 9.84 2.40 17.46
CA GLU A 271 11.20 2.34 16.90
C GLU A 271 11.61 3.65 16.19
N GLY A 272 10.81 4.72 16.33
CA GLY A 272 11.03 6.01 15.68
C GLY A 272 10.10 6.27 14.50
N SER A 273 10.46 7.26 13.67
CA SER A 273 9.67 7.62 12.49
C SER A 273 9.78 6.53 11.43
N ARG A 274 8.65 5.99 10.99
CA ARG A 274 8.55 5.00 9.93
C ARG A 274 7.73 5.54 8.77
N VAL A 275 8.18 5.22 7.56
CA VAL A 275 7.57 5.64 6.30
C VAL A 275 7.35 4.41 5.43
N VAL A 276 6.14 4.26 4.89
CA VAL A 276 5.77 3.16 3.99
C VAL A 276 5.08 3.73 2.75
N GLY A 277 5.62 3.45 1.56
CA GLY A 277 5.04 3.83 0.27
C GLY A 277 4.34 2.65 -0.40
N PHE A 278 3.01 2.65 -0.42
CA PHE A 278 2.21 1.64 -1.12
C PHE A 278 2.12 1.99 -2.60
N THR A 279 2.80 1.22 -3.44
CA THR A 279 2.89 1.41 -4.89
C THR A 279 2.25 0.26 -5.66
N ARG A 280 2.18 -0.94 -5.07
CA ARG A 280 1.49 -2.09 -5.66
C ARG A 280 0.00 -1.81 -5.83
N THR A 281 -0.54 -2.04 -7.02
CA THR A 281 -1.92 -1.67 -7.33
C THR A 281 -2.92 -2.62 -6.71
N ARG A 282 -4.15 -2.14 -6.52
CA ARG A 282 -5.28 -2.96 -6.08
C ARG A 282 -5.41 -4.27 -6.87
N LYS A 283 -5.18 -4.24 -8.17
CA LYS A 283 -5.32 -5.42 -9.06
C LYS A 283 -4.24 -6.47 -8.84
N ASP A 284 -3.06 -6.04 -8.37
CA ASP A 284 -1.92 -6.92 -8.18
C ASP A 284 -1.92 -7.58 -6.80
N VAL A 285 -2.65 -7.03 -5.83
CA VAL A 285 -2.85 -7.62 -4.50
C VAL A 285 -3.75 -8.85 -4.63
N GLN A 286 -3.15 -10.03 -4.53
CA GLN A 286 -3.88 -11.29 -4.61
C GLN A 286 -4.48 -11.64 -3.25
N PRO A 287 -5.71 -12.18 -3.21
CA PRO A 287 -6.24 -12.78 -1.99
C PRO A 287 -5.36 -13.95 -1.54
N PRO A 288 -5.39 -14.33 -0.24
CA PRO A 288 -4.61 -15.45 0.25
C PRO A 288 -5.01 -16.68 -0.56
N ALA A 289 -4.05 -17.45 -1.04
CA ALA A 289 -4.33 -18.65 -1.80
C ALA A 289 -5.25 -19.56 -0.98
N ILE A 290 -6.55 -19.62 -1.34
CA ILE A 290 -7.39 -20.71 -0.88
C ILE A 290 -6.69 -21.95 -1.42
N ALA A 291 -6.19 -22.79 -0.50
CA ALA A 291 -5.38 -23.96 -0.79
C ALA A 291 -5.88 -24.61 -2.09
N ARG A 292 -5.01 -24.60 -3.11
CA ARG A 292 -5.28 -25.08 -4.47
C ARG A 292 -5.94 -26.46 -4.40
N ALA A 293 -7.27 -26.50 -4.44
CA ALA A 293 -8.00 -27.74 -4.68
C ALA A 293 -7.99 -27.95 -6.21
N PRO A 294 -7.59 -29.13 -6.72
CA PRO A 294 -7.21 -29.26 -8.14
C PRO A 294 -8.36 -29.24 -9.15
N GLU A 295 -9.62 -29.01 -8.74
CA GLU A 295 -10.82 -29.12 -9.61
C GLU A 295 -11.84 -27.99 -9.38
N GLU A 296 -11.40 -26.85 -8.86
CA GLU A 296 -12.30 -25.75 -8.52
C GLU A 296 -12.49 -24.76 -9.68
N GLU A 297 -13.68 -24.78 -10.30
CA GLU A 297 -14.05 -23.87 -11.38
C GLU A 297 -14.08 -22.42 -10.86
N ARG A 298 -13.16 -21.59 -11.37
CA ARG A 298 -13.14 -20.15 -11.10
C ARG A 298 -14.24 -19.47 -11.89
N VAL A 299 -15.00 -18.62 -11.23
CA VAL A 299 -16.12 -17.89 -11.82
C VAL A 299 -15.92 -16.41 -11.62
N GLU A 300 -16.21 -15.63 -12.65
CA GLU A 300 -16.26 -14.18 -12.62
C GLU A 300 -17.70 -13.75 -12.97
N ILE A 301 -18.30 -12.93 -12.11
CA ILE A 301 -19.69 -12.46 -12.23
C ILE A 301 -19.64 -10.93 -12.23
N HIS A 302 -20.22 -10.32 -13.25
CA HIS A 302 -20.36 -8.87 -13.36
C HIS A 302 -21.83 -8.48 -13.23
N GLY A 303 -22.17 -7.59 -12.31
CA GLY A 303 -23.55 -7.18 -12.11
C GLY A 303 -23.75 -6.23 -10.93
N THR A 304 -24.99 -5.98 -10.54
CA THR A 304 -25.31 -5.06 -9.45
C THR A 304 -25.49 -5.83 -8.13
N LEU A 305 -24.81 -5.38 -7.06
CA LEU A 305 -24.99 -5.91 -5.71
C LEU A 305 -26.29 -5.37 -5.09
N LEU A 306 -27.34 -6.19 -5.13
CA LEU A 306 -28.69 -5.81 -4.64
C LEU A 306 -29.17 -6.63 -3.45
N PHE A 307 -28.35 -7.55 -2.93
CA PHE A 307 -28.67 -8.32 -1.72
C PHE A 307 -27.40 -8.65 -0.92
N ALA A 308 -27.46 -8.45 0.39
CA ALA A 308 -26.41 -8.72 1.35
C ALA A 308 -27.08 -9.07 2.68
N ASP A 309 -27.19 -10.36 2.95
CA ASP A 309 -27.83 -10.88 4.16
C ASP A 309 -26.79 -11.37 5.15
N ALA A 310 -26.53 -10.49 6.10
CA ALA A 310 -25.86 -10.80 7.34
C ALA A 310 -26.90 -11.14 8.41
N ARG A 311 -27.81 -12.09 8.19
CA ARG A 311 -28.67 -12.69 9.24
C ARG A 311 -28.50 -14.20 9.30
N SER A 312 -28.21 -14.85 8.17
CA SER A 312 -27.93 -16.28 8.12
C SER A 312 -26.51 -16.60 8.63
N THR A 313 -26.29 -17.84 9.07
CA THR A 313 -24.99 -18.39 9.47
C THR A 313 -23.97 -18.44 8.33
N SER A 314 -24.38 -18.17 7.08
CA SER A 314 -23.55 -18.34 5.89
C SER A 314 -23.17 -17.05 5.18
N ASN A 315 -23.54 -15.85 5.66
CA ASN A 315 -23.24 -14.54 5.06
C ASN A 315 -23.36 -14.54 3.52
N GLU A 316 -24.54 -14.23 3.00
CA GLU A 316 -24.83 -14.39 1.57
C GLU A 316 -25.04 -13.05 0.88
N ILE A 317 -24.53 -12.92 -0.35
CA ILE A 317 -24.86 -11.83 -1.26
C ILE A 317 -25.53 -12.36 -2.53
N ARG A 318 -26.24 -11.47 -3.22
CA ARG A 318 -26.75 -11.75 -4.56
C ARG A 318 -26.40 -10.64 -5.53
N ILE A 319 -25.87 -11.07 -6.67
CA ILE A 319 -25.47 -10.21 -7.78
C ILE A 319 -26.50 -10.40 -8.89
N VAL A 320 -27.10 -9.31 -9.33
CA VAL A 320 -28.01 -9.31 -10.47
C VAL A 320 -27.20 -8.94 -11.70
N ALA A 321 -26.98 -9.94 -12.56
CA ALA A 321 -26.26 -9.83 -13.82
C ALA A 321 -27.23 -10.01 -15.00
N ASP A 322 -26.76 -9.79 -16.23
CA ASP A 322 -27.58 -9.91 -17.45
C ASP A 322 -28.10 -11.34 -17.67
N ASP A 323 -27.37 -12.36 -17.19
CA ASP A 323 -27.71 -13.78 -17.29
C ASP A 323 -28.55 -14.29 -16.09
N GLY A 324 -28.80 -13.44 -15.09
CA GLY A 324 -29.69 -13.73 -13.97
C GLY A 324 -29.11 -13.38 -12.59
N GLU A 325 -29.74 -13.93 -11.56
CA GLU A 325 -29.38 -13.70 -10.16
C GLU A 325 -28.41 -14.77 -9.66
N HIS A 326 -27.21 -14.35 -9.24
CA HIS A 326 -26.16 -15.24 -8.75
C HIS A 326 -26.06 -15.15 -7.23
N ARG A 327 -26.07 -16.31 -6.57
CA ARG A 327 -25.91 -16.43 -5.12
C ARG A 327 -24.45 -16.70 -4.74
N VAL A 328 -23.87 -15.81 -3.95
CA VAL A 328 -22.46 -15.90 -3.54
C VAL A 328 -22.34 -15.92 -2.02
N ARG A 329 -21.56 -16.88 -1.50
CA ARG A 329 -21.23 -17.01 -0.09
C ARG A 329 -20.01 -16.15 0.24
N VAL A 330 -20.13 -15.30 1.25
CA VAL A 330 -19.07 -14.40 1.70
C VAL A 330 -18.30 -15.02 2.86
N PRO A 331 -16.96 -15.17 2.75
CA PRO A 331 -16.12 -15.63 3.85
C PRO A 331 -16.27 -14.75 5.11
N PRO A 332 -16.05 -15.33 6.31
CA PRO A 332 -15.88 -14.56 7.53
C PRO A 332 -14.84 -13.45 7.33
N GLY A 333 -15.13 -12.27 7.87
CA GLY A 333 -14.22 -11.12 7.82
C GLY A 333 -14.49 -10.13 6.68
N MET A 334 -15.25 -10.50 5.64
CA MET A 334 -15.43 -9.62 4.47
C MET A 334 -16.76 -8.85 4.43
N MET A 335 -17.81 -9.37 5.09
CA MET A 335 -19.17 -8.85 4.91
C MET A 335 -19.33 -7.37 5.27
N ASP A 336 -18.94 -6.96 6.48
CA ASP A 336 -19.23 -5.60 6.97
C ASP A 336 -18.28 -4.54 6.42
N ASP A 337 -16.99 -4.86 6.29
CA ASP A 337 -15.96 -3.87 5.95
C ASP A 337 -15.72 -3.74 4.44
N ILE A 338 -15.98 -4.80 3.66
CA ILE A 338 -15.66 -4.90 2.22
C ILE A 338 -16.92 -4.97 1.35
N VAL A 339 -17.84 -5.86 1.69
CA VAL A 339 -19.03 -6.14 0.84
C VAL A 339 -20.14 -5.11 1.05
N ARG A 340 -20.52 -4.85 2.30
CA ARG A 340 -21.62 -3.93 2.64
C ARG A 340 -21.44 -2.51 2.07
N PRO A 341 -20.23 -1.92 2.04
CA PRO A 341 -20.01 -0.62 1.42
C PRO A 341 -20.31 -0.58 -0.09
N LEU A 342 -20.29 -1.73 -0.78
CA LEU A 342 -20.55 -1.84 -2.22
C LEU A 342 -22.04 -2.04 -2.54
N TRP A 343 -22.92 -1.95 -1.54
CA TRP A 343 -24.37 -2.05 -1.74
C TRP A 343 -24.85 -1.09 -2.82
N ASN A 344 -25.75 -1.56 -3.69
CA ASN A 344 -26.32 -0.79 -4.79
C ASN A 344 -25.26 -0.25 -5.79
N SER A 345 -24.13 -0.96 -5.91
CA SER A 345 -23.06 -0.66 -6.86
C SER A 345 -22.91 -1.78 -7.89
N VAL A 346 -22.41 -1.44 -9.06
CA VAL A 346 -21.95 -2.43 -10.06
C VAL A 346 -20.61 -2.97 -9.58
N VAL A 347 -20.51 -4.29 -9.53
CA VAL A 347 -19.34 -5.00 -9.00
C VAL A 347 -18.89 -6.11 -9.94
N SER A 348 -17.59 -6.35 -9.94
CA SER A 348 -16.99 -7.58 -10.45
C SER A 348 -16.69 -8.49 -9.27
N VAL A 349 -17.27 -9.69 -9.27
CA VAL A 349 -17.09 -10.71 -8.24
C VAL A 349 -16.32 -11.87 -8.83
N ARG A 350 -15.18 -12.21 -8.22
CA ARG A 350 -14.49 -13.46 -8.47
C ARG A 350 -14.68 -14.41 -7.30
N GLY A 351 -14.85 -15.66 -7.63
CA GLY A 351 -15.03 -16.69 -6.64
C GLY A 351 -14.77 -18.08 -7.17
N VAL A 352 -14.87 -19.03 -6.25
CA VAL A 352 -14.68 -20.44 -6.53
C VAL A 352 -16.01 -21.16 -6.44
N ARG A 353 -16.41 -21.84 -7.52
CA ARG A 353 -17.63 -22.62 -7.56
C ARG A 353 -17.41 -23.99 -6.93
N ARG A 354 -18.20 -24.28 -5.91
CA ARG A 354 -18.33 -25.62 -5.30
C ARG A 354 -19.78 -26.05 -5.43
N GLY A 355 -20.08 -26.89 -6.42
CA GLY A 355 -21.44 -27.30 -6.76
C GLY A 355 -22.33 -26.13 -7.20
N ARG A 356 -23.42 -25.87 -6.46
CA ARG A 356 -24.38 -24.78 -6.75
C ARG A 356 -24.04 -23.44 -6.08
N SER A 357 -22.98 -23.37 -5.29
CA SER A 357 -22.60 -22.16 -4.56
C SER A 357 -21.25 -21.63 -5.02
N VAL A 358 -21.15 -20.32 -5.21
CA VAL A 358 -19.89 -19.62 -5.43
C VAL A 358 -19.42 -19.08 -4.08
N THR A 359 -18.18 -19.37 -3.69
CA THR A 359 -17.54 -18.76 -2.52
C THR A 359 -16.72 -17.57 -2.98
N LEU A 360 -16.99 -16.40 -2.40
CA LEU A 360 -16.31 -15.15 -2.74
C LEU A 360 -14.82 -15.25 -2.44
N THR A 361 -13.98 -14.90 -3.41
CA THR A 361 -12.55 -14.65 -3.20
C THR A 361 -12.25 -13.16 -3.25
N GLU A 362 -12.93 -12.44 -4.13
CA GLU A 362 -12.60 -11.05 -4.47
C GLU A 362 -13.86 -10.33 -4.97
N ILE A 363 -14.05 -9.08 -4.55
CA ILE A 363 -15.12 -8.21 -5.04
C ILE A 363 -14.53 -6.81 -5.22
N ASP A 364 -14.78 -6.20 -6.37
CA ASP A 364 -14.33 -4.85 -6.69
C ASP A 364 -15.48 -4.07 -7.34
N PRO A 365 -15.60 -2.76 -7.08
CA PRO A 365 -16.46 -1.89 -7.87
C PRO A 365 -15.99 -1.87 -9.34
N SER A 366 -16.93 -1.91 -10.27
CA SER A 366 -16.66 -1.87 -11.73
C SER A 366 -16.26 -0.49 -12.22
#